data_AF-A0A146KJ09-F1
#
_entry.id   AF-A0A146KJ09-F1
#
_cell.length_a   1.000
_cell.length_b   1.000
_cell.length_c   1.000
_cell.angle_alpha   90.00
_cell.angle_beta   90.00
_cell.angle_gamma   90.00
#
_symmetry.space_group_name_H-M   'P 1'
#
loop_
_entity.id
_entity.type
_entity.pdbx_description
1 polymer ?
#
loop_
_entity_poly.entity_id
_entity_poly.type
_entity_poly.pdbx_seq_one_letter_code
_entity_poly.pdbx_strand_id
1 'polypeptide(L)'
;MWTQEEIDSLMHVVENSKENGMINWDIVITHFPQNTKTQLKSYFQKHMRTELVYFRWTEADEQKLIQAASDLNRKWDKIQKLFPSFTKNQLTSKYNNIKKRQLHNPHPKPKKATIDTTKTDTLLTNENADQLLDELMKLMSLNGM
;
A
#
# COMPACT_ATOMS: atom_id res chain seq x y z
N MET A 1 -27.93 -2.42 0.00
CA MET A 1 -26.48 -2.32 -0.25
C MET A 1 -25.91 -1.59 0.94
N TRP A 2 -24.88 -2.09 1.61
CA TRP A 2 -24.31 -1.39 2.77
C TRP A 2 -23.50 -0.18 2.30
N THR A 3 -23.72 0.97 2.91
CA THR A 3 -22.97 2.20 2.65
C THR A 3 -21.63 2.16 3.38
N GLN A 4 -20.71 3.05 2.98
CA GLN A 4 -19.42 3.17 3.67
C GLN A 4 -19.60 3.54 5.14
N GLU A 5 -20.54 4.44 5.44
CA GLU A 5 -20.84 4.86 6.81
C GLU A 5 -21.39 3.71 7.67
N GLU A 6 -22.27 2.87 7.11
CA GLU A 6 -22.77 1.67 7.80
C GLU A 6 -21.65 0.66 8.05
N ILE A 7 -20.70 0.52 7.11
CA ILE A 7 -19.54 -0.35 7.24
C ILE A 7 -18.58 0.20 8.32
N ASP A 8 -18.31 1.49 8.33
CA ASP A 8 -17.43 2.14 9.30
C ASP A 8 -18.01 2.03 10.72
N SER A 9 -19.33 2.21 10.85
CA SER A 9 -20.05 1.99 12.10
C SER A 9 -19.95 0.53 12.57
N LEU A 10 -20.15 -0.44 11.65
CA LEU A 10 -20.02 -1.86 11.96
C LEU A 10 -18.60 -2.20 12.42
N MET A 11 -17.59 -1.67 11.76
CA MET A 11 -16.18 -1.87 12.09
C MET A 11 -15.84 -1.32 13.47
N HIS A 12 -16.31 -0.12 13.78
CA HIS A 12 -16.10 0.51 15.08
C HIS A 12 -16.74 -0.31 16.21
N VAL A 13 -18.00 -0.72 16.04
CA VAL A 13 -18.72 -1.52 17.04
C VAL A 13 -18.08 -2.90 17.23
N VAL A 14 -17.64 -3.54 16.14
CA VAL A 14 -16.95 -4.84 16.20
C VAL A 14 -15.62 -4.73 16.95
N GLU A 15 -14.84 -3.68 16.74
CA GLU A 15 -13.58 -3.46 17.45
C GLU A 15 -13.81 -3.20 18.94
N ASN A 16 -14.82 -2.39 19.28
CA ASN A 16 -15.19 -2.14 20.68
C ASN A 16 -15.76 -3.38 21.39
N SER A 17 -16.37 -4.31 20.63
CA SER A 17 -16.97 -5.55 21.16
C SER A 17 -15.99 -6.73 21.18
N LYS A 18 -14.71 -6.48 20.88
CA LYS A 18 -13.69 -7.51 20.77
C LYS A 18 -12.91 -7.63 22.08
N GLU A 19 -13.03 -8.78 22.73
CA GLU A 19 -12.32 -9.10 23.96
C GLU A 19 -11.47 -10.36 23.72
N ASN A 20 -10.18 -10.31 24.07
CA ASN A 20 -9.22 -11.41 23.87
C ASN A 20 -9.18 -11.97 22.43
N GLY A 21 -9.42 -11.12 21.43
CA GLY A 21 -9.44 -11.53 20.01
C GLY A 21 -10.73 -12.20 19.54
N MET A 22 -11.73 -12.35 20.42
CA MET A 22 -13.05 -12.86 20.08
C MET A 22 -14.05 -11.71 19.97
N ILE A 23 -14.84 -11.69 18.90
CA ILE A 23 -15.87 -10.67 18.68
C ILE A 23 -17.17 -11.14 19.35
N ASN A 24 -17.68 -10.38 20.31
CA ASN A 24 -19.00 -10.63 20.89
C ASN A 24 -20.11 -10.10 19.97
N TRP A 25 -20.55 -10.96 19.05
CA TRP A 25 -21.58 -10.62 18.08
C TRP A 25 -22.95 -10.32 18.69
N ASP A 26 -23.22 -10.77 19.91
CA ASP A 26 -24.49 -10.49 20.58
C ASP A 26 -24.57 -9.02 21.01
N ILE A 27 -23.43 -8.42 21.41
CA ILE A 27 -23.30 -6.97 21.60
C ILE A 27 -23.41 -6.24 20.26
N VAL A 28 -22.75 -6.72 19.20
CA VAL A 28 -22.80 -6.05 17.89
C VAL A 28 -24.24 -5.95 17.37
N ILE A 29 -25.06 -6.99 17.54
CA ILE A 29 -26.47 -6.97 17.10
C ILE A 29 -27.30 -5.92 17.82
N THR A 30 -27.03 -5.61 19.10
CA THR A 30 -27.80 -4.60 19.82
C THR A 30 -27.64 -3.20 19.22
N HIS A 31 -26.53 -2.95 18.51
CA HIS A 31 -26.32 -1.70 17.77
C HIS A 31 -26.96 -1.68 16.38
N PHE A 32 -27.30 -2.85 15.81
CA PHE A 32 -27.90 -2.98 14.47
C PHE A 32 -29.21 -3.78 14.51
N PRO A 33 -30.28 -3.26 15.13
CA PRO A 33 -31.53 -4.01 15.36
C PRO A 33 -32.25 -4.41 14.06
N GLN A 34 -31.97 -3.72 12.95
CA GLN A 34 -32.53 -4.01 11.63
C GLN A 34 -31.78 -5.12 10.88
N ASN A 35 -30.66 -5.61 11.40
CA ASN A 35 -29.79 -6.59 10.75
C ASN A 35 -29.66 -7.86 11.58
N THR A 36 -29.60 -9.00 10.89
CA THR A 36 -29.38 -10.31 11.53
C THR A 36 -27.89 -10.57 11.75
N LYS A 37 -27.54 -11.31 12.81
CA LYS A 37 -26.17 -11.82 13.11
C LYS A 37 -25.43 -12.33 11.87
N THR A 38 -26.11 -13.12 11.05
CA THR A 38 -25.56 -13.72 9.82
C THR A 38 -25.19 -12.66 8.79
N GLN A 39 -26.01 -11.63 8.61
CA GLN A 39 -25.72 -10.52 7.71
C GLN A 39 -24.50 -9.75 8.21
N LEU A 40 -24.48 -9.34 9.48
CA LEU A 40 -23.36 -8.60 10.08
C LEU A 40 -22.03 -9.34 9.95
N LYS A 41 -22.02 -10.64 10.26
CA LYS A 41 -20.84 -11.50 10.08
C LYS A 41 -20.39 -11.55 8.63
N SER A 42 -21.33 -11.74 7.70
CA SER A 42 -21.02 -11.79 6.27
C SER A 42 -20.44 -10.47 5.76
N TYR A 43 -20.98 -9.33 6.19
CA TYR A 43 -20.49 -8.00 5.83
C TYR A 43 -19.11 -7.73 6.40
N PHE A 44 -18.90 -8.01 7.69
CA PHE A 44 -17.60 -7.88 8.33
C PHE A 44 -16.55 -8.75 7.64
N GLN A 45 -16.84 -10.03 7.38
CA GLN A 45 -15.92 -10.91 6.66
C GLN A 45 -15.62 -10.42 5.24
N LYS A 46 -16.63 -9.92 4.53
CA LYS A 46 -16.45 -9.34 3.20
C LYS A 46 -15.55 -8.12 3.26
N HIS A 47 -15.83 -7.18 4.17
CA HIS A 47 -15.04 -5.96 4.32
C HIS A 47 -13.60 -6.27 4.76
N MET A 48 -13.40 -7.17 5.73
CA MET A 48 -12.06 -7.67 6.10
C MET A 48 -11.31 -8.30 4.95
N ARG A 49 -11.97 -9.13 4.13
CA ARG A 49 -11.34 -9.67 2.92
C ARG A 49 -11.02 -8.57 1.92
N THR A 50 -11.89 -7.59 1.79
CA THR A 50 -11.73 -6.46 0.88
C THR A 50 -10.56 -5.56 1.31
N GLU A 51 -10.43 -5.21 2.59
CA GLU A 51 -9.27 -4.50 3.14
C GLU A 51 -7.96 -5.28 2.94
N LEU A 52 -7.98 -6.60 3.16
CA LEU A 52 -6.85 -7.49 2.84
C LEU A 52 -6.54 -7.52 1.33
N VAL A 53 -7.54 -7.30 0.47
CA VAL A 53 -7.38 -7.24 -0.99
C VAL A 53 -6.92 -5.85 -1.46
N TYR A 54 -7.18 -4.79 -0.68
CA TYR A 54 -6.81 -3.41 -1.00
C TYR A 54 -5.36 -3.04 -0.71
N PHE A 55 -4.53 -3.96 -0.22
CA PHE A 55 -3.08 -3.73 -0.22
C PHE A 55 -2.59 -3.51 -1.65
N ARG A 56 -2.32 -2.24 -1.98
CA ARG A 56 -1.71 -1.86 -3.25
C ARG A 56 -0.32 -2.48 -3.29
N TRP A 57 -0.11 -3.37 -4.25
CA TRP A 57 1.22 -3.90 -4.55
C TRP A 57 2.19 -2.75 -4.82
N THR A 58 3.19 -2.63 -3.95
CA THR A 58 4.30 -1.71 -4.19
C THR A 58 5.36 -2.39 -5.06
N GLU A 59 6.24 -1.61 -5.68
CA GLU A 59 7.38 -2.18 -6.41
C GLU A 59 8.30 -2.99 -5.48
N ALA A 60 8.48 -2.55 -4.23
CA ALA A 60 9.23 -3.28 -3.21
C ALA A 60 8.60 -4.66 -2.92
N ASP A 61 7.26 -4.74 -2.82
CA ASP A 61 6.55 -6.02 -2.64
C ASP A 61 6.71 -6.93 -3.86
N GLU A 62 6.66 -6.37 -5.07
CA GLU A 62 6.89 -7.13 -6.31
C GLU A 62 8.31 -7.69 -6.37
N GLN A 63 9.33 -6.89 -6.03
CA GLN A 63 10.73 -7.34 -5.98
C GLN A 63 10.93 -8.45 -4.95
N LYS A 64 10.36 -8.27 -3.74
CA LYS A 64 10.41 -9.28 -2.69
C LYS A 64 9.70 -10.57 -3.13
N LEU A 65 8.59 -10.48 -3.86
CA LEU A 65 7.87 -11.63 -4.39
C LEU A 65 8.69 -12.39 -5.44
N ILE A 66 9.37 -11.67 -6.34
CA ILE A 66 10.25 -12.28 -7.35
C ILE A 66 11.41 -13.02 -6.68
N GLN A 67 12.06 -12.37 -5.71
CA GLN A 67 13.18 -12.95 -4.96
C GLN A 67 12.74 -14.20 -4.20
N ALA A 68 11.68 -14.11 -3.41
CA ALA A 68 11.15 -15.24 -2.65
C ALA A 68 10.70 -16.40 -3.56
N ALA A 69 10.13 -16.10 -4.74
CA ALA A 69 9.76 -17.12 -5.71
C ALA A 69 10.97 -17.81 -6.33
N SER A 70 12.10 -17.11 -6.49
CA SER A 70 13.38 -17.67 -6.92
C SER A 70 13.97 -18.57 -5.83
N ASP A 71 14.15 -18.04 -4.63
CA ASP A 71 14.83 -18.73 -3.52
C ASP A 71 14.07 -19.96 -3.03
N LEU A 72 12.74 -19.88 -2.98
CA LEU A 72 11.88 -20.96 -2.53
C LEU A 72 11.35 -21.82 -3.69
N ASN A 73 11.83 -21.60 -4.91
CA ASN A 73 11.46 -22.36 -6.11
C ASN A 73 9.93 -22.44 -6.32
N ARG A 74 9.23 -21.30 -6.11
CA ARG A 74 7.76 -21.15 -6.19
C ARG A 74 6.96 -22.04 -5.21
N LYS A 75 7.53 -22.37 -4.06
CA LYS A 75 6.78 -23.02 -2.95
C LYS A 75 5.85 -22.00 -2.28
N TRP A 76 4.70 -21.75 -2.90
CA TRP A 76 3.75 -20.70 -2.52
C TRP A 76 3.29 -20.77 -1.05
N ASP A 77 3.16 -21.96 -0.48
CA ASP A 77 2.78 -22.13 0.93
C ASP A 77 3.85 -21.62 1.91
N LYS A 78 5.14 -21.67 1.51
CA LYS A 78 6.24 -21.05 2.26
C LYS A 78 6.30 -19.55 2.00
N ILE A 79 6.10 -19.13 0.76
CA ILE A 79 6.12 -17.72 0.36
C ILE A 79 4.99 -16.95 1.07
N GLN A 80 3.80 -17.52 1.19
CA GLN A 80 2.68 -16.88 1.89
C GLN A 80 3.01 -16.54 3.35
N LYS A 81 3.83 -17.35 4.03
CA LYS A 81 4.29 -17.04 5.39
C LYS A 81 5.15 -15.77 5.46
N LEU A 82 5.78 -15.37 4.36
CA LEU A 82 6.56 -14.11 4.25
C LEU A 82 5.69 -12.90 3.90
N PHE A 83 4.45 -13.14 3.46
CA PHE A 83 3.49 -12.15 2.98
C PHE A 83 2.14 -12.35 3.69
N PRO A 84 2.04 -12.06 5.01
CA PRO A 84 0.82 -12.30 5.77
C PRO A 84 -0.37 -11.48 5.26
N SER A 85 -0.10 -10.32 4.66
CA SER A 85 -1.12 -9.44 4.08
C SER A 85 -1.68 -9.95 2.75
N PHE A 86 -1.04 -10.95 2.11
CA PHE A 86 -1.45 -11.46 0.81
C PHE A 86 -1.77 -12.95 0.88
N THR A 87 -2.91 -13.33 0.29
CA THR A 87 -3.29 -14.73 0.11
C THR A 87 -2.42 -15.41 -0.95
N LYS A 88 -2.32 -16.75 -0.87
CA LYS A 88 -1.66 -17.58 -1.89
C LYS A 88 -2.10 -17.26 -3.32
N ASN A 89 -3.40 -17.05 -3.54
CA ASN A 89 -3.96 -16.76 -4.85
C ASN A 89 -3.54 -15.37 -5.37
N GLN A 90 -3.43 -14.37 -4.48
CA GLN A 90 -2.90 -13.06 -4.84
C GLN A 90 -1.42 -13.16 -5.24
N LEU A 91 -0.62 -13.96 -4.50
CA LEU A 91 0.80 -14.16 -4.77
C LEU A 91 1.05 -14.84 -6.12
N THR A 92 0.32 -15.92 -6.42
CA THR A 92 0.43 -16.65 -7.69
C THR A 92 0.00 -15.78 -8.86
N SER A 93 -1.15 -15.10 -8.73
CA SER A 93 -1.69 -14.20 -9.76
C SER A 93 -0.73 -13.05 -10.03
N LYS A 94 -0.21 -12.41 -8.97
CA LYS A 94 0.73 -11.30 -9.09
C LYS A 94 2.03 -11.73 -9.78
N TYR A 95 2.61 -12.85 -9.36
CA TYR A 95 3.83 -13.37 -10.00
C TYR A 95 3.62 -13.68 -11.49
N ASN A 96 2.49 -14.30 -11.85
CA ASN A 96 2.16 -14.58 -13.24
C ASN A 96 2.00 -13.29 -14.06
N ASN A 97 1.38 -12.27 -13.50
CA ASN A 97 1.27 -10.95 -14.13
C ASN A 97 2.65 -10.29 -14.29
N ILE A 98 3.51 -10.35 -13.27
CA ILE A 98 4.90 -9.88 -13.36
C ILE A 98 5.65 -10.59 -14.50
N LYS A 99 5.55 -11.92 -14.59
CA LYS A 99 6.19 -12.70 -15.65
C LYS A 99 5.62 -12.36 -17.03
N LYS A 100 4.30 -12.21 -17.18
CA LYS A 100 3.68 -11.76 -18.43
C LYS A 100 4.18 -10.39 -18.86
N ARG A 101 4.28 -9.42 -17.92
CA ARG A 101 4.87 -8.10 -18.19
C ARG A 101 6.33 -8.20 -18.64
N GLN A 102 7.14 -9.08 -18.02
CA GLN A 102 8.54 -9.30 -18.42
C GLN A 102 8.65 -9.96 -19.81
N LEU A 103 7.71 -10.82 -20.18
CA LEU A 103 7.72 -11.52 -21.48
C LEU A 103 7.27 -10.62 -22.64
N HIS A 104 6.30 -9.73 -22.43
CA HIS A 104 5.78 -8.84 -23.49
C HIS A 104 6.49 -7.48 -23.54
N ASN A 105 7.36 -7.17 -22.57
CA ASN A 105 8.19 -5.97 -22.58
C ASN A 105 9.60 -6.32 -22.10
N PRO A 106 10.60 -6.48 -22.99
CA PRO A 106 11.99 -6.68 -22.61
C PRO A 106 12.56 -5.34 -22.11
N HIS A 107 12.19 -4.94 -20.89
CA HIS A 107 12.77 -3.87 -20.05
C HIS A 107 13.38 -2.63 -20.73
N PRO A 108 12.88 -1.41 -20.45
CA PRO A 108 13.77 -0.34 -20.04
C PRO A 108 14.09 -0.51 -18.54
N LYS A 109 15.38 -0.39 -18.21
CA LYS A 109 15.99 -0.49 -16.88
C LYS A 109 15.29 0.38 -15.81
N PRO A 110 15.43 0.03 -14.51
CA PRO A 110 14.86 0.83 -13.42
C PRO A 110 15.39 2.27 -13.45
N LYS A 111 14.47 3.24 -13.47
CA LYS A 111 14.82 4.61 -13.09
C LYS A 111 15.13 4.59 -11.59
N LYS A 112 16.31 5.09 -11.21
CA LYS A 112 16.72 5.29 -9.82
C LYS A 112 15.62 6.06 -9.07
N ALA A 113 15.45 5.71 -7.80
CA ALA A 113 14.49 6.25 -6.85
C ALA A 113 14.20 7.75 -7.06
N THR A 114 12.97 8.07 -7.48
CA THR A 114 12.36 9.38 -7.22
C THR A 114 11.76 9.32 -5.82
N ILE A 115 12.34 10.11 -4.94
CA ILE A 115 11.89 10.34 -3.58
C ILE A 115 10.70 11.30 -3.71
N ASP A 116 9.47 10.80 -3.72
CA ASP A 116 8.28 11.67 -3.66
C ASP A 116 7.86 11.86 -2.20
N THR A 117 8.51 12.82 -1.54
CA THR A 117 7.98 13.48 -0.35
C THR A 117 6.92 14.48 -0.80
N THR A 118 5.64 14.09 -0.77
CA THR A 118 4.54 15.06 -0.82
C THR A 118 4.38 15.57 0.62
N LYS A 119 4.41 16.87 0.99
CA LYS A 119 3.96 18.08 0.28
C LYS A 119 4.37 19.30 1.12
N THR A 120 5.11 20.27 0.56
CA THR A 120 4.99 21.70 0.90
C THR A 120 5.31 22.51 -0.35
N ASP A 121 4.24 23.03 -0.95
CA ASP A 121 4.12 24.33 -1.60
C ASP A 121 5.41 25.08 -1.98
N THR A 122 5.70 25.23 -3.27
CA THR A 122 5.83 26.50 -4.02
C THR A 122 6.58 26.30 -5.34
N LEU A 123 6.01 26.86 -6.41
CA LEU A 123 6.59 26.98 -7.75
C LEU A 123 7.78 27.95 -7.73
N LEU A 124 8.98 27.48 -8.10
CA LEU A 124 10.07 28.35 -8.57
C LEU A 124 10.84 27.64 -9.70
N THR A 125 10.68 28.15 -10.91
CA THR A 125 11.41 27.79 -12.13
C THR A 125 12.85 28.28 -12.06
N ASN A 126 13.80 27.46 -12.53
CA ASN A 126 15.24 27.61 -12.33
C ASN A 126 15.99 28.24 -13.52
N GLU A 127 15.66 29.48 -13.89
CA GLU A 127 16.41 30.22 -14.93
C GLU A 127 17.43 31.23 -14.38
N ASN A 128 17.70 31.24 -13.07
CA ASN A 128 18.57 32.26 -12.45
C ASN A 128 19.78 31.71 -11.65
N ALA A 129 20.08 30.41 -11.74
CA ALA A 129 21.20 29.83 -10.99
C ALA A 129 22.58 30.22 -11.55
N ASP A 130 22.71 30.37 -12.86
CA ASP A 130 23.98 30.77 -13.50
C ASP A 130 24.29 32.27 -13.36
N GLN A 131 23.28 33.13 -13.22
CA GLN A 131 23.48 34.56 -12.95
C GLN A 131 23.92 34.85 -11.52
N LEU A 132 23.45 34.06 -10.54
CA LEU A 132 23.83 34.21 -9.13
C LEU A 132 25.28 33.77 -8.85
N LEU A 133 25.83 32.84 -9.63
CA LEU A 133 27.21 32.40 -9.47
C LEU A 133 28.21 33.43 -10.01
N ASP A 134 27.85 34.15 -11.07
CA ASP A 134 28.68 35.21 -11.65
C ASP A 134 28.71 36.48 -10.77
N GLU A 135 27.60 36.78 -10.08
CA GLU A 135 27.51 37.88 -9.12
C GLU A 135 28.24 37.57 -7.79
N LEU A 136 28.21 36.32 -7.33
CA LEU A 136 28.99 35.87 -6.16
C LEU A 136 30.51 35.84 -6.41
N MET A 137 30.93 35.51 -7.64
CA MET A 137 32.36 35.57 -8.02
C MET A 137 32.88 37.02 -8.13
N LYS A 138 32.00 38.00 -8.42
CA LYS A 138 32.33 39.42 -8.41
C LYS A 138 32.50 39.99 -6.99
N LEU A 139 31.69 39.54 -6.03
CA LEU A 139 31.75 40.00 -4.64
C LEU A 139 32.93 39.41 -3.84
N MET A 140 33.47 38.26 -4.24
CA MET A 140 34.65 37.69 -3.59
C MET A 140 35.98 38.32 -4.05
N SER A 141 36.01 39.01 -5.19
CA SER A 141 37.21 39.73 -5.66
C SER A 141 37.31 41.20 -5.21
N LEU A 142 36.33 41.72 -4.45
CA LEU A 142 36.29 43.13 -4.01
C LEU A 142 36.51 43.35 -2.51
N ASN A 143 36.72 42.29 -1.72
CA ASN A 143 37.04 42.39 -0.28
C ASN A 143 38.43 41.81 0.07
N GLY A 144 39.37 41.92 -0.88
CA GLY A 144 40.75 41.46 -0.74
C GLY A 144 41.78 42.52 -1.13
N MET A 145 41.67 43.73 -0.57
CA MET A 145 42.77 44.69 -0.35
C MET A 145 42.51 45.45 0.95
#